data_AF-A0A8D5JLW6-F1
#
_entry.id   AF-A0A8D5JLW6-F1
#
_cell.length_a   1.000
_cell.length_b   1.000
_cell.length_c   1.000
_cell.angle_alpha   90.00
_cell.angle_beta   90.00
_cell.angle_gamma   90.00
#
_symmetry.space_group_name_H-M   'P 1'
#
loop_
_entity.id
_entity.type
_entity.pdbx_description
1 polymer ?
#
loop_
_entity_poly.entity_id
_entity_poly.type
_entity_poly.pdbx_seq_one_letter_code
_entity_poly.pdbx_strand_id
1 'polypeptide(L)'
;MPTTSFINRCIRETLNGLRDGLSLFSKPSRAAVIFSLRRKQQLQICDPQNLLRGYEPKLKNIYLENSDWKKNIEEKKPDYSFNLIDPLANLQLDGLISCGGSSAPVFYQMWFTEHHPNLCSTGPTECWLEHAVLRFSHDIANDSNLYTGISGSFLREYSSHAVHDYIVDKANKSLGPDCQIRIYPVLDAVLGISKTNEEGVRPFGKLTFIEPRFLGEIHFLARFQASEKPLLSNFKHVRKLLQAVEYSTHHLVSDGTTILGIATDPIRQFHITADFQGRFGFLKDNDEVLCSFQDGSYSSNTHRAKLFEVEEALLDFEIDTATRNDLFKIIAALVHYAEDNTFGCTFVLDLAKTPADTAGQSLTPPLIFMTRTS
;
A
#
# COMPACT_ATOMS: atom_id res chain seq x y z
N MET A 1 20.78 -29.72 -12.69
CA MET A 1 20.56 -29.10 -11.36
C MET A 1 21.32 -27.79 -11.34
N PRO A 2 20.70 -26.68 -10.92
CA PRO A 2 21.39 -25.39 -10.83
C PRO A 2 22.56 -25.47 -9.85
N THR A 3 23.68 -24.80 -10.18
CA THR A 3 24.85 -24.73 -9.29
C THR A 3 24.54 -23.84 -8.08
N THR A 4 25.19 -24.11 -6.94
CA THR A 4 25.03 -23.30 -5.72
C THR A 4 25.32 -21.82 -5.96
N SER A 5 26.30 -21.50 -6.82
CA SER A 5 26.61 -20.11 -7.17
C SER A 5 25.49 -19.43 -7.95
N PHE A 6 24.79 -20.17 -8.82
CA PHE A 6 23.66 -19.66 -9.58
C PHE A 6 22.46 -19.38 -8.67
N ILE A 7 22.10 -20.33 -7.80
CA ILE A 7 20.99 -20.16 -6.84
C ILE A 7 21.23 -18.92 -5.96
N ASN A 8 22.44 -18.78 -5.42
CA ASN A 8 22.82 -17.63 -4.61
C ASN A 8 22.74 -16.30 -5.38
N ARG A 9 23.06 -16.32 -6.67
CA ARG A 9 22.91 -15.15 -7.54
C ARG A 9 21.43 -14.78 -7.70
N CYS A 10 20.56 -15.74 -8.06
CA CYS A 10 19.12 -15.49 -8.20
C CYS A 10 18.53 -14.89 -6.91
N ILE A 11 18.79 -15.51 -5.77
CA ILE A 11 18.27 -15.04 -4.46
C ILE A 11 18.75 -13.63 -4.16
N ARG A 12 20.05 -13.35 -4.35
CA ARG A 12 20.62 -12.03 -4.04
C ARG A 12 20.01 -10.94 -4.92
N GLU A 13 19.89 -11.18 -6.23
CA GLU A 13 19.31 -10.18 -7.14
C GLU A 13 17.83 -9.94 -6.82
N THR A 14 17.05 -11.00 -6.55
CA THR A 14 15.63 -10.87 -6.15
C THR A 14 15.48 -10.13 -4.83
N LEU A 15 16.26 -10.49 -3.79
CA LEU A 15 16.22 -9.81 -2.49
C LEU A 15 16.61 -8.34 -2.59
N ASN A 16 17.68 -8.02 -3.33
CA ASN A 16 18.10 -6.63 -3.51
C ASN A 16 17.05 -5.81 -4.25
N GLY A 17 16.50 -6.35 -5.35
CA GLY A 17 15.44 -5.70 -6.11
C GLY A 17 14.19 -5.45 -5.28
N LEU A 18 13.73 -6.48 -4.57
CA LEU A 18 12.57 -6.40 -3.67
C LEU A 18 12.78 -5.35 -2.57
N ARG A 19 13.93 -5.41 -1.88
CA ARG A 19 14.29 -4.46 -0.82
C ARG A 19 14.31 -3.03 -1.33
N ASP A 20 15.03 -2.79 -2.43
CA ASP A 20 15.23 -1.44 -2.97
C ASP A 20 13.90 -0.87 -3.44
N GLY A 21 13.09 -1.66 -4.14
CA GLY A 21 11.77 -1.26 -4.61
C GLY A 21 10.79 -0.94 -3.48
N LEU A 22 10.66 -1.84 -2.48
CA LEU A 22 9.83 -1.59 -1.31
C LEU A 22 10.31 -0.41 -0.47
N SER A 23 11.63 -0.18 -0.43
CA SER A 23 12.21 0.98 0.26
C SER A 23 11.85 2.30 -0.41
N LEU A 24 11.76 2.33 -1.74
CA LEU A 24 11.30 3.49 -2.50
C LEU A 24 9.80 3.71 -2.37
N PHE A 25 9.00 2.63 -2.37
CA PHE A 25 7.55 2.71 -2.28
C PHE A 25 7.06 3.07 -0.87
N SER A 26 7.71 2.53 0.15
CA SER A 26 7.27 2.67 1.55
C SER A 26 8.21 3.56 2.35
N LYS A 27 9.20 2.93 2.98
CA LYS A 27 10.26 3.46 3.84
C LYS A 27 11.39 2.42 3.83
N PRO A 28 12.59 2.69 4.36
CA PRO A 28 13.64 1.68 4.43
C PRO A 28 13.10 0.33 4.91
N SER A 29 13.07 -0.63 3.99
CA SER A 29 12.47 -1.95 4.18
C SER A 29 13.56 -3.01 4.05
N ARG A 30 13.34 -4.15 4.69
CA ARG A 30 14.19 -5.32 4.60
C ARG A 30 13.44 -6.44 3.89
N ALA A 31 14.19 -7.40 3.36
CA ALA A 31 13.61 -8.58 2.73
C ALA A 31 14.33 -9.85 3.20
N ALA A 32 13.56 -10.92 3.37
CA ALA A 32 14.07 -12.25 3.66
C ALA A 32 13.26 -13.32 2.91
N VAL A 33 13.87 -14.50 2.74
CA VAL A 33 13.20 -15.64 2.12
C VAL A 33 13.54 -16.94 2.84
N ILE A 34 12.53 -17.79 3.03
CA ILE A 34 12.66 -19.19 3.43
C ILE A 34 12.25 -20.03 2.23
N PHE A 35 13.10 -20.94 1.75
CA PHE A 35 12.82 -21.71 0.54
C PHE A 35 13.38 -23.13 0.56
N SER A 36 12.88 -23.97 -0.34
CA SER A 36 13.43 -25.27 -0.70
C SER A 36 13.13 -25.57 -2.16
N LEU A 37 14.11 -26.05 -2.91
CA LEU A 37 13.93 -26.38 -4.33
C LEU A 37 13.30 -27.77 -4.53
N ARG A 38 13.41 -28.67 -3.54
CA ARG A 38 12.93 -30.06 -3.64
C ARG A 38 12.27 -30.49 -2.33
N ARG A 39 11.27 -31.37 -2.42
CA ARG A 39 10.52 -31.89 -1.26
C ARG A 39 11.42 -32.49 -0.15
N LYS A 40 12.49 -33.18 -0.56
CA LYS A 40 13.44 -33.86 0.35
C LYS A 40 14.61 -32.97 0.80
N GLN A 41 14.76 -31.77 0.23
CA GLN A 41 15.83 -30.85 0.61
C GLN A 41 15.44 -30.09 1.89
N GLN A 42 16.44 -29.84 2.74
CA GLN A 42 16.27 -29.02 3.95
C GLN A 42 15.89 -27.59 3.56
N LEU A 43 15.03 -26.96 4.37
CA LEU A 43 14.71 -25.53 4.23
C LEU A 43 15.99 -24.69 4.36
N GLN A 44 16.10 -23.72 3.48
CA GLN A 44 17.17 -22.73 3.47
C GLN A 44 16.57 -21.37 3.83
N ILE A 45 17.30 -20.60 4.64
CA ILE A 45 16.90 -19.25 5.06
C ILE A 45 17.94 -18.29 4.51
N CYS A 46 17.49 -17.27 3.79
CA CYS A 46 18.32 -16.15 3.39
C CYS A 46 17.72 -14.88 3.99
N ASP A 47 18.37 -14.38 5.05
CA ASP A 47 17.98 -13.18 5.77
C ASP A 47 19.21 -12.26 5.97
N PRO A 48 19.62 -11.52 4.93
CA PRO A 48 20.83 -10.71 4.99
C PRO A 48 20.73 -9.52 5.96
N GLN A 49 19.54 -9.18 6.45
CA GLN A 49 19.28 -7.96 7.23
C GLN A 49 18.64 -8.25 8.59
N ASN A 50 18.65 -9.51 9.01
CA ASN A 50 18.09 -9.99 10.28
C ASN A 50 16.61 -9.57 10.46
N LEU A 51 15.82 -9.63 9.38
CA LEU A 51 14.38 -9.36 9.40
C LEU A 51 13.63 -10.40 10.25
N LEU A 52 14.06 -11.66 10.18
CA LEU A 52 13.41 -12.78 10.86
C LEU A 52 13.92 -13.01 12.29
N ARG A 53 14.86 -12.17 12.75
CA ARG A 53 15.38 -12.23 14.12
C ARG A 53 14.27 -11.93 15.12
N GLY A 54 14.14 -12.78 16.15
CA GLY A 54 13.07 -12.71 17.15
C GLY A 54 11.84 -13.58 16.83
N TYR A 55 11.70 -14.05 15.58
CA TYR A 55 10.60 -14.95 15.18
C TYR A 55 10.98 -16.44 15.27
N GLU A 56 12.18 -16.77 15.75
CA GLU A 56 12.68 -18.15 15.82
C GLU A 56 11.70 -19.12 16.52
N PRO A 57 11.03 -18.76 17.63
CA PRO A 57 10.07 -19.66 18.28
C PRO A 57 8.85 -19.98 17.38
N LYS A 58 8.27 -18.97 16.72
CA LYS A 58 7.13 -19.15 15.81
C LYS A 58 7.55 -19.96 14.57
N LEU A 59 8.70 -19.64 13.98
CA LEU A 59 9.24 -20.35 12.82
C LEU A 59 9.59 -21.81 13.14
N LYS A 60 10.14 -22.08 14.34
CA LYS A 60 10.40 -23.44 14.81
C LYS A 60 9.11 -24.25 14.93
N ASN A 61 8.05 -23.68 15.50
CA ASN A 61 6.76 -24.33 15.59
C ASN A 61 6.21 -24.68 14.18
N ILE A 62 6.22 -23.71 13.28
CA ILE A 62 5.71 -23.86 11.91
C ILE A 62 6.48 -24.92 11.10
N TYR A 63 7.82 -24.90 11.15
CA TYR A 63 8.65 -25.66 10.20
C TYR A 63 9.32 -26.91 10.78
N LEU A 64 9.60 -26.94 12.08
CA LEU A 64 10.35 -28.01 12.73
C LEU A 64 9.46 -28.91 13.60
N GLU A 65 8.52 -28.32 14.33
CA GLU A 65 7.60 -29.07 15.21
C GLU A 65 6.39 -29.59 14.44
N ASN A 66 6.05 -28.95 13.32
CA ASN A 66 4.98 -29.36 12.42
C ASN A 66 5.50 -29.61 10.98
N SER A 67 4.96 -30.64 10.32
CA SER A 67 5.21 -30.97 8.91
C SER A 67 4.05 -30.60 7.98
N ASP A 68 3.01 -29.94 8.50
CA ASP A 68 1.79 -29.58 7.77
C ASP A 68 2.08 -28.65 6.59
N TRP A 69 3.11 -27.81 6.69
CA TRP A 69 3.54 -26.94 5.59
C TRP A 69 3.94 -27.72 4.32
N LYS A 70 4.31 -29.02 4.44
CA LYS A 70 4.60 -29.90 3.29
C LYS A 70 3.37 -30.66 2.77
N LYS A 71 2.33 -30.83 3.60
CA LYS A 71 1.17 -31.67 3.26
C LYS A 71 0.31 -31.02 2.18
N ASN A 72 0.25 -29.70 2.19
CA ASN A 72 -0.59 -28.93 1.27
C ASN A 72 0.11 -28.62 -0.07
N ILE A 73 1.28 -29.21 -0.32
CA ILE A 73 2.07 -28.97 -1.53
C ILE A 73 2.17 -30.26 -2.34
N GLU A 74 1.53 -30.24 -3.51
CA GLU A 74 1.68 -31.28 -4.50
C GLU A 74 3.03 -31.14 -5.22
N GLU A 75 3.76 -32.24 -5.36
CA GLU A 75 5.03 -32.22 -6.08
C GLU A 75 4.76 -32.22 -7.58
N LYS A 76 4.93 -31.05 -8.22
CA LYS A 76 4.70 -30.87 -9.65
C LYS A 76 5.75 -31.61 -10.48
N LYS A 77 5.30 -32.21 -11.58
CA LYS A 77 6.21 -32.81 -12.58
C LYS A 77 7.02 -31.73 -13.29
N PRO A 78 8.24 -32.04 -13.78
CA PRO A 78 9.09 -31.07 -14.48
C PRO A 78 8.45 -30.41 -15.71
N ASP A 79 7.47 -31.08 -16.32
CA ASP A 79 6.76 -30.60 -17.52
C ASP A 79 5.70 -29.51 -17.22
N TYR A 80 5.46 -29.19 -15.94
CA TYR A 80 4.54 -28.12 -15.56
C TYR A 80 5.15 -26.75 -15.86
N SER A 81 4.31 -25.84 -16.35
CA SER A 81 4.68 -24.45 -16.58
C SER A 81 5.20 -23.82 -15.29
N PHE A 82 6.40 -23.23 -15.35
CA PHE A 82 7.02 -22.49 -14.25
C PHE A 82 6.22 -21.25 -13.83
N ASN A 83 5.27 -20.81 -14.67
CA ASN A 83 4.37 -19.70 -14.39
C ASN A 83 3.18 -20.09 -13.49
N LEU A 84 2.94 -21.39 -13.28
CA LEU A 84 1.84 -21.85 -12.43
C LEU A 84 2.32 -21.94 -10.97
N ILE A 85 2.07 -20.88 -10.20
CA ILE A 85 2.35 -20.81 -8.77
C ILE A 85 1.12 -21.29 -7.99
N ASP A 86 1.30 -22.28 -7.11
CA ASP A 86 0.29 -22.59 -6.10
C ASP A 86 0.54 -21.68 -4.90
N PRO A 87 -0.39 -20.77 -4.56
CA PRO A 87 -0.18 -19.83 -3.47
C PRO A 87 -0.13 -20.56 -2.12
N LEU A 88 0.71 -20.07 -1.21
CA LEU A 88 0.80 -20.55 0.16
C LEU A 88 0.23 -19.50 1.12
N ALA A 89 -0.42 -19.97 2.18
CA ALA A 89 -0.99 -19.10 3.19
C ALA A 89 0.09 -18.24 3.87
N ASN A 90 -0.24 -16.97 4.11
CA ASN A 90 0.56 -16.05 4.91
C ASN A 90 0.75 -16.63 6.33
N LEU A 91 1.98 -16.56 6.84
CA LEU A 91 2.35 -17.10 8.15
C LEU A 91 1.83 -16.30 9.34
N GLN A 92 1.24 -15.11 9.12
CA GLN A 92 0.69 -14.24 10.16
C GLN A 92 1.71 -13.93 11.26
N LEU A 93 2.93 -13.56 10.86
CA LEU A 93 3.97 -13.11 11.78
C LEU A 93 3.74 -11.61 12.04
N ASP A 94 3.36 -11.26 13.27
CA ASP A 94 3.12 -9.87 13.70
C ASP A 94 4.23 -8.93 13.23
N GLY A 95 3.88 -7.78 12.63
CA GLY A 95 4.88 -6.82 12.14
C GLY A 95 5.55 -7.20 10.81
N LEU A 96 5.22 -8.34 10.20
CA LEU A 96 5.70 -8.77 8.88
C LEU A 96 4.54 -9.01 7.91
N ILE A 97 4.81 -8.72 6.64
CA ILE A 97 3.97 -9.15 5.51
C ILE A 97 4.69 -10.35 4.89
N SER A 98 3.96 -11.45 4.68
CA SER A 98 4.52 -12.66 4.06
C SER A 98 3.66 -13.15 2.91
N CYS A 99 4.32 -13.56 1.83
CA CYS A 99 3.67 -14.21 0.69
C CYS A 99 4.57 -15.32 0.16
N GLY A 100 3.97 -16.46 -0.16
CA GLY A 100 4.68 -17.65 -0.57
C GLY A 100 3.96 -18.41 -1.66
N GLY A 101 4.68 -19.35 -2.26
CA GLY A 101 4.13 -20.20 -3.29
C GLY A 101 4.96 -21.46 -3.52
N SER A 102 4.38 -22.37 -4.31
CA SER A 102 5.05 -23.57 -4.80
C SER A 102 4.94 -23.66 -6.33
N SER A 103 6.02 -24.08 -6.96
CA SER A 103 6.11 -24.28 -8.41
C SER A 103 6.98 -25.49 -8.73
N ALA A 104 6.95 -25.96 -9.98
CA ALA A 104 7.81 -27.06 -10.44
C ALA A 104 9.32 -26.82 -10.19
N PRO A 105 9.90 -25.62 -10.45
CA PRO A 105 11.31 -25.34 -10.15
C PRO A 105 11.59 -25.07 -8.67
N VAL A 106 10.60 -24.66 -7.88
CA VAL A 106 10.75 -24.27 -6.46
C VAL A 106 9.64 -24.89 -5.62
N PHE A 107 9.95 -25.99 -4.93
CA PHE A 107 8.99 -26.73 -4.11
C PHE A 107 8.35 -25.88 -2.99
N TYR A 108 9.12 -24.98 -2.38
CA TYR A 108 8.63 -24.10 -1.33
C TYR A 108 9.38 -22.78 -1.36
N GLN A 109 8.66 -21.67 -1.22
CA GLN A 109 9.24 -20.36 -0.94
C GLN A 109 8.24 -19.51 -0.16
N MET A 110 8.76 -18.71 0.77
CA MET A 110 8.03 -17.72 1.54
C MET A 110 8.90 -16.48 1.66
N TRP A 111 8.40 -15.36 1.16
CA TRP A 111 9.07 -14.06 1.14
C TRP A 111 8.48 -13.16 2.22
N PHE A 112 9.32 -12.30 2.78
CA PHE A 112 8.96 -11.44 3.90
C PHE A 112 9.43 -10.00 3.68
N THR A 113 8.67 -9.06 4.20
CA THR A 113 9.04 -7.65 4.40
C THR A 113 8.34 -7.10 5.65
N GLU A 114 8.73 -5.93 6.15
CA GLU A 114 8.03 -5.28 7.26
C GLU A 114 6.60 -4.86 6.91
N HIS A 115 5.72 -5.00 7.90
CA HIS A 115 4.46 -4.26 7.96
C HIS A 115 4.71 -2.90 8.63
N HIS A 116 5.01 -1.86 7.84
CA HIS A 116 5.21 -0.51 8.38
C HIS A 116 3.93 0.03 9.04
N PRO A 117 4.01 0.81 10.13
CA PRO A 117 2.82 1.29 10.85
C PRO A 117 1.97 2.28 10.04
N ASN A 118 2.55 2.94 9.04
CA ASN A 118 1.89 3.98 8.25
C ASN A 118 1.54 3.50 6.83
N LEU A 119 1.38 2.20 6.62
CA LEU A 119 0.92 1.68 5.33
C LEU A 119 -0.55 2.06 5.11
N CYS A 120 -0.87 2.60 3.94
CA CYS A 120 -2.24 2.82 3.49
C CYS A 120 -3.00 1.50 3.40
N SER A 121 -2.39 0.52 2.75
CA SER A 121 -2.84 -0.87 2.68
C SER A 121 -1.64 -1.80 2.48
N THR A 122 -1.80 -3.10 2.80
CA THR A 122 -0.76 -4.11 2.52
C THR A 122 -0.80 -4.60 1.08
N GLY A 123 -1.92 -4.43 0.38
CA GLY A 123 -2.19 -5.02 -0.93
C GLY A 123 -1.10 -4.81 -1.98
N PRO A 124 -0.69 -3.56 -2.30
CA PRO A 124 0.38 -3.35 -3.26
C PRO A 124 1.71 -3.99 -2.83
N THR A 125 2.00 -4.02 -1.51
CA THR A 125 3.18 -4.71 -0.99
C THR A 125 3.08 -6.22 -1.15
N GLU A 126 1.90 -6.81 -0.95
CA GLU A 126 1.62 -8.23 -1.18
C GLU A 126 1.79 -8.58 -2.66
N CYS A 127 1.28 -7.78 -3.60
CA CYS A 127 1.51 -7.96 -5.06
C CYS A 127 3.01 -7.98 -5.40
N TRP A 128 3.81 -7.18 -4.70
CA TRP A 128 5.27 -7.16 -4.85
C TRP A 128 5.92 -8.48 -4.42
N LEU A 129 5.48 -9.04 -3.29
CA LEU A 129 5.97 -10.33 -2.80
C LEU A 129 5.49 -11.50 -3.69
N GLU A 130 4.26 -11.45 -4.17
CA GLU A 130 3.73 -12.40 -5.17
C GLU A 130 4.58 -12.39 -6.44
N HIS A 131 4.94 -11.20 -6.93
CA HIS A 131 5.86 -11.09 -8.05
C HIS A 131 7.27 -11.60 -7.71
N ALA A 132 7.76 -11.43 -6.49
CA ALA A 132 9.02 -12.04 -6.07
C ALA A 132 8.96 -13.57 -6.15
N VAL A 133 7.85 -14.19 -5.72
CA VAL A 133 7.59 -15.64 -5.84
C VAL A 133 7.64 -16.11 -7.30
N LEU A 134 6.97 -15.38 -8.19
CA LEU A 134 6.91 -15.69 -9.62
C LEU A 134 8.28 -15.53 -10.28
N ARG A 135 8.95 -14.39 -10.05
CA ARG A 135 10.27 -14.09 -10.64
C ARG A 135 11.34 -15.06 -10.15
N PHE A 136 11.34 -15.44 -8.87
CA PHE A 136 12.29 -16.43 -8.37
C PHE A 136 12.05 -17.81 -8.98
N SER A 137 10.80 -18.25 -9.09
CA SER A 137 10.47 -19.51 -9.78
C SER A 137 10.96 -19.52 -11.22
N HIS A 138 10.73 -18.41 -11.93
CA HIS A 138 11.16 -18.22 -13.31
C HIS A 138 12.69 -18.25 -13.44
N ASP A 139 13.40 -17.55 -12.56
CA ASP A 139 14.86 -17.48 -12.60
C ASP A 139 15.51 -18.84 -12.32
N ILE A 140 14.96 -19.63 -11.39
CA ILE A 140 15.44 -20.99 -11.11
C ILE A 140 15.15 -21.97 -12.26
N ALA A 141 14.08 -21.75 -13.02
CA ALA A 141 13.77 -22.56 -14.20
C ALA A 141 14.71 -22.32 -15.39
N ASN A 142 15.36 -21.14 -15.46
CA ASN A 142 16.24 -20.78 -16.58
C ASN A 142 17.61 -21.45 -16.50
N ASP A 143 18.24 -21.63 -17.67
CA ASP A 143 19.67 -21.96 -17.72
C ASP A 143 20.48 -20.77 -17.18
N SER A 144 21.42 -21.08 -16.29
CA SER A 144 22.42 -20.15 -15.77
C SER A 144 23.13 -19.30 -16.84
N ASN A 145 23.28 -19.82 -18.06
CA ASN A 145 23.90 -19.13 -19.19
C ASN A 145 23.01 -18.04 -19.81
N LEU A 146 21.68 -18.14 -19.63
CA LEU A 146 20.68 -17.20 -20.15
C LEU A 146 20.20 -16.21 -19.09
N TYR A 147 20.71 -16.32 -17.86
CA TYR A 147 20.29 -15.47 -16.75
C TYR A 147 20.92 -14.08 -16.81
N THR A 148 20.05 -13.08 -17.00
CA THR A 148 20.42 -11.67 -17.16
C THR A 148 20.31 -10.84 -15.88
N GLY A 149 19.69 -11.37 -14.82
CA GLY A 149 19.44 -10.61 -13.58
C GLY A 149 18.29 -9.60 -13.64
N ILE A 150 17.55 -9.56 -14.76
CA ILE A 150 16.47 -8.58 -14.99
C ILE A 150 15.39 -8.60 -13.89
N SER A 151 15.16 -9.75 -13.26
CA SER A 151 14.18 -9.89 -12.18
C SER A 151 14.41 -8.94 -11.01
N GLY A 152 15.67 -8.72 -10.60
CA GLY A 152 15.99 -7.77 -9.53
C GLY A 152 15.67 -6.33 -9.93
N SER A 153 16.11 -5.91 -11.12
CA SER A 153 15.81 -4.57 -11.64
C SER A 153 14.32 -4.34 -11.84
N PHE A 154 13.58 -5.35 -12.31
CA PHE A 154 12.13 -5.27 -12.46
C PHE A 154 11.45 -5.07 -11.12
N LEU A 155 11.80 -5.90 -10.12
CA LEU A 155 11.26 -5.77 -8.76
C LEU A 155 11.63 -4.44 -8.13
N ARG A 156 12.74 -3.80 -8.49
CA ARG A 156 13.07 -2.46 -7.99
C ARG A 156 12.11 -1.37 -8.49
N GLU A 157 11.64 -1.49 -9.73
CA GLU A 157 10.81 -0.48 -10.41
C GLU A 157 9.31 -0.83 -10.42
N TYR A 158 8.89 -1.82 -9.63
CA TYR A 158 7.56 -2.43 -9.71
C TYR A 158 6.43 -1.62 -9.03
N SER A 159 6.67 -0.38 -8.61
CA SER A 159 5.71 0.41 -7.80
C SER A 159 4.36 0.63 -8.47
N SER A 160 4.33 1.21 -9.67
CA SER A 160 3.09 1.45 -10.40
C SER A 160 2.39 0.14 -10.80
N HIS A 161 3.18 -0.92 -11.06
CA HIS A 161 2.65 -2.25 -11.38
C HIS A 161 2.00 -2.91 -10.17
N ALA A 162 2.58 -2.80 -8.98
CA ALA A 162 2.01 -3.28 -7.74
C ALA A 162 0.65 -2.63 -7.43
N VAL A 163 0.56 -1.31 -7.61
CA VAL A 163 -0.71 -0.58 -7.45
C VAL A 163 -1.73 -1.00 -8.51
N HIS A 164 -1.29 -1.13 -9.77
CA HIS A 164 -2.11 -1.62 -10.86
C HIS A 164 -2.70 -3.01 -10.55
N ASP A 165 -1.84 -3.97 -10.20
CA ASP A 165 -2.23 -5.36 -10.00
C ASP A 165 -3.19 -5.48 -8.81
N TYR A 166 -2.96 -4.73 -7.73
CA TYR A 166 -3.89 -4.70 -6.59
C TYR A 166 -5.27 -4.15 -6.97
N ILE A 167 -5.34 -3.10 -7.78
CA ILE A 167 -6.61 -2.55 -8.27
C ILE A 167 -7.31 -3.54 -9.19
N VAL A 168 -6.57 -4.21 -10.08
CA VAL A 168 -7.13 -5.25 -10.96
C VAL A 168 -7.71 -6.40 -10.14
N ASP A 169 -7.05 -6.83 -9.07
CA ASP A 169 -7.56 -7.87 -8.18
C ASP A 169 -8.85 -7.45 -7.47
N LYS A 170 -8.90 -6.20 -6.97
CA LYS A 170 -10.11 -5.64 -6.35
C LYS A 170 -11.25 -5.49 -7.36
N ALA A 171 -10.95 -5.03 -8.57
CA ALA A 171 -11.91 -4.92 -9.66
C ALA A 171 -12.44 -6.30 -10.07
N ASN A 172 -11.57 -7.30 -10.24
CA ASN A 172 -11.97 -8.67 -10.57
C ASN A 172 -12.87 -9.30 -9.50
N LYS A 173 -12.55 -9.08 -8.22
CA LYS A 173 -13.38 -9.55 -7.09
C LYS A 173 -14.76 -8.88 -7.07
N SER A 174 -14.84 -7.61 -7.42
CA SER A 174 -16.08 -6.81 -7.32
C SER A 174 -16.95 -6.87 -8.59
N LEU A 175 -16.33 -6.90 -9.76
CA LEU A 175 -16.96 -6.69 -11.06
C LEU A 175 -16.89 -7.89 -12.01
N GLY A 176 -16.09 -8.89 -11.66
CA GLY A 176 -15.71 -9.98 -12.56
C GLY A 176 -14.62 -9.57 -13.56
N PRO A 177 -14.22 -10.50 -14.45
CA PRO A 177 -13.07 -10.33 -15.34
C PRO A 177 -13.27 -9.27 -16.45
N ASP A 178 -14.52 -8.94 -16.77
CA ASP A 178 -14.87 -8.03 -17.87
C ASP A 178 -14.92 -6.56 -17.44
N CYS A 179 -13.84 -6.07 -16.80
CA CYS A 179 -13.66 -4.65 -16.48
C CYS A 179 -13.20 -3.88 -17.73
N GLN A 180 -13.88 -2.80 -18.11
CA GLN A 180 -13.53 -1.98 -19.28
C GLN A 180 -12.58 -0.84 -18.92
N ILE A 181 -12.54 -0.42 -17.64
CA ILE A 181 -11.55 0.56 -17.21
C ILE A 181 -10.14 -0.01 -17.36
N ARG A 182 -9.34 0.67 -18.18
CA ARG A 182 -7.90 0.41 -18.28
C ARG A 182 -7.18 1.11 -17.13
N ILE A 183 -6.60 0.33 -16.21
CA ILE A 183 -6.00 0.86 -14.99
C ILE A 183 -4.72 1.68 -15.25
N TYR A 184 -3.83 1.26 -16.17
CA TYR A 184 -2.62 2.05 -16.46
C TYR A 184 -2.90 3.49 -16.90
N PRO A 185 -3.79 3.77 -17.89
CA PRO A 185 -4.18 5.14 -18.21
C PRO A 185 -4.73 5.95 -17.04
N VAL A 186 -5.48 5.31 -16.14
CA VAL A 186 -5.97 5.95 -14.91
C VAL A 186 -4.79 6.33 -14.02
N LEU A 187 -3.88 5.40 -13.74
CA LEU A 187 -2.72 5.66 -12.89
C LEU A 187 -1.78 6.73 -13.49
N ASP A 188 -1.57 6.69 -14.80
CA ASP A 188 -0.76 7.70 -15.50
C ASP A 188 -1.40 9.09 -15.40
N ALA A 189 -2.72 9.17 -15.53
CA ALA A 189 -3.45 10.42 -15.40
C ALA A 189 -3.37 10.99 -13.98
N VAL A 190 -3.51 10.14 -12.96
CA VAL A 190 -3.36 10.57 -11.55
C VAL A 190 -1.98 11.19 -11.32
N LEU A 191 -0.91 10.50 -11.73
CA LEU A 191 0.45 11.03 -11.60
C LEU A 191 0.68 12.28 -12.46
N GLY A 192 0.17 12.30 -13.69
CA GLY A 192 0.27 13.44 -14.61
C GLY A 192 -0.41 14.69 -14.07
N ILE A 193 -1.62 14.54 -13.52
CA ILE A 193 -2.37 15.62 -12.88
C ILE A 193 -1.66 16.07 -11.60
N SER A 194 -1.15 15.14 -10.76
CA SER A 194 -0.45 15.47 -9.50
C SER A 194 0.74 16.44 -9.69
N LYS A 195 1.42 16.36 -10.84
CA LYS A 195 2.55 17.23 -11.23
C LYS A 195 2.12 18.55 -11.85
N THR A 196 0.85 18.68 -12.23
CA THR A 196 0.35 19.80 -13.02
C THR A 196 -0.17 20.90 -12.12
N ASN A 197 0.59 22.00 -12.03
CA ASN A 197 0.14 23.21 -11.35
C ASN A 197 -0.72 24.05 -12.29
N GLU A 198 -1.73 24.71 -11.73
CA GLU A 198 -2.53 25.73 -12.42
C GLU A 198 -2.46 27.01 -11.58
N GLU A 199 -2.06 28.13 -12.20
CA GLU A 199 -1.85 29.43 -11.51
C GLU A 199 -0.92 29.34 -10.27
N GLY A 200 0.04 28.40 -10.30
CA GLY A 200 0.98 28.17 -9.19
C GLY A 200 0.41 27.31 -8.06
N VAL A 201 -0.86 26.90 -8.15
CA VAL A 201 -1.56 26.10 -7.13
C VAL A 201 -1.53 24.62 -7.53
N ARG A 202 -1.21 23.76 -6.54
CA ARG A 202 -1.21 22.30 -6.70
C ARG A 202 -2.64 21.75 -6.87
N PRO A 203 -2.82 20.56 -7.43
CA PRO A 203 -4.14 19.94 -7.58
C PRO A 203 -4.85 19.71 -6.25
N PHE A 204 -6.11 20.09 -6.17
CA PHE A 204 -6.99 19.78 -5.04
C PHE A 204 -8.34 19.29 -5.58
N GLY A 205 -9.04 18.44 -4.84
CA GLY A 205 -10.36 17.91 -5.21
C GLY A 205 -10.33 16.44 -5.66
N LYS A 206 -11.50 15.88 -5.97
CA LYS A 206 -11.67 14.45 -6.25
C LYS A 206 -11.92 14.18 -7.74
N LEU A 207 -11.16 13.25 -8.31
CA LEU A 207 -11.41 12.66 -9.63
C LEU A 207 -11.78 11.19 -9.46
N THR A 208 -12.97 10.80 -9.91
CA THR A 208 -13.51 9.45 -9.74
C THR A 208 -13.71 8.76 -11.07
N PHE A 209 -13.20 7.54 -11.17
CA PHE A 209 -13.27 6.68 -12.34
C PHE A 209 -14.37 5.64 -12.13
N ILE A 210 -15.35 5.63 -13.04
CA ILE A 210 -16.53 4.76 -12.99
C ILE A 210 -16.53 3.86 -14.21
N GLU A 211 -16.78 2.57 -13.98
CA GLU A 211 -16.89 1.59 -15.04
C GLU A 211 -18.09 1.95 -15.95
N PRO A 212 -17.90 2.00 -17.29
CA PRO A 212 -18.95 2.40 -18.24
C PRO A 212 -20.33 1.80 -18.01
N ARG A 213 -20.39 0.53 -17.58
CA ARG A 213 -21.65 -0.19 -17.32
C ARG A 213 -22.51 0.45 -16.22
N PHE A 214 -21.90 1.21 -15.29
CA PHE A 214 -22.59 1.85 -14.16
C PHE A 214 -22.91 3.33 -14.39
N LEU A 215 -22.52 3.91 -15.53
CA LEU A 215 -22.71 5.34 -15.79
C LEU A 215 -24.19 5.78 -15.81
N GLY A 216 -25.12 4.85 -16.05
CA GLY A 216 -26.56 5.09 -15.97
C GLY A 216 -27.07 5.30 -14.53
N GLU A 217 -26.33 4.86 -13.53
CA GLU A 217 -26.70 4.94 -12.11
C GLU A 217 -26.07 6.14 -11.40
N ILE A 218 -25.18 6.88 -12.07
CA ILE A 218 -24.50 8.05 -11.52
C ILE A 218 -25.38 9.29 -11.62
N HIS A 219 -25.57 9.97 -10.49
CA HIS A 219 -26.26 11.26 -10.43
C HIS A 219 -25.32 12.41 -10.80
N PHE A 220 -25.34 12.79 -12.07
CA PHE A 220 -24.57 13.94 -12.57
C PHE A 220 -25.30 15.26 -12.29
N LEU A 221 -24.58 16.25 -11.74
CA LEU A 221 -25.02 17.64 -11.68
C LEU A 221 -24.89 18.34 -13.04
N ALA A 222 -23.82 18.03 -13.75
CA ALA A 222 -23.52 18.56 -15.07
C ALA A 222 -22.77 17.51 -15.89
N ARG A 223 -23.01 17.47 -17.20
CA ARG A 223 -22.35 16.54 -18.13
C ARG A 223 -21.85 17.29 -19.35
N PHE A 224 -20.68 16.90 -19.84
CA PHE A 224 -20.20 17.32 -21.14
C PHE A 224 -21.01 16.65 -22.24
N GLN A 225 -21.24 17.37 -23.34
CA GLN A 225 -21.77 16.77 -24.56
C GLN A 225 -20.75 15.78 -25.12
N ALA A 226 -21.22 14.76 -25.85
CA ALA A 226 -20.37 13.68 -26.34
C ALA A 226 -19.18 14.16 -27.18
N SER A 227 -19.36 15.22 -27.98
CA SER A 227 -18.33 15.83 -28.82
C SER A 227 -17.35 16.74 -28.07
N GLU A 228 -17.63 17.07 -26.81
CA GLU A 228 -16.88 18.06 -26.03
C GLU A 228 -16.15 17.44 -24.84
N LYS A 229 -16.24 16.11 -24.68
CA LYS A 229 -15.62 15.39 -23.55
C LYS A 229 -14.10 15.55 -23.56
N PRO A 230 -13.51 16.15 -22.51
CA PRO A 230 -12.06 16.26 -22.38
C PRO A 230 -11.40 14.89 -22.27
N LEU A 231 -10.30 14.66 -22.98
CA LEU A 231 -9.49 13.46 -22.84
C LEU A 231 -8.79 13.45 -21.48
N LEU A 232 -8.77 12.29 -20.81
CA LEU A 232 -8.10 12.10 -19.53
C LEU A 232 -6.58 12.34 -19.63
N SER A 233 -5.99 12.05 -20.79
CA SER A 233 -4.57 12.29 -21.08
C SER A 233 -4.20 13.77 -21.18
N ASN A 234 -5.17 14.69 -21.27
CA ASN A 234 -4.91 16.13 -21.26
C ASN A 234 -4.85 16.67 -19.83
N PHE A 235 -3.75 16.37 -19.12
CA PHE A 235 -3.61 16.63 -17.68
C PHE A 235 -3.84 18.10 -17.30
N LYS A 236 -3.40 19.05 -18.12
CA LYS A 236 -3.65 20.49 -17.91
C LYS A 236 -5.14 20.83 -17.97
N HIS A 237 -5.85 20.30 -18.95
CA HIS A 237 -7.29 20.53 -19.06
C HIS A 237 -8.04 19.86 -17.90
N VAL A 238 -7.72 18.61 -17.58
CA VAL A 238 -8.34 17.91 -16.44
C VAL A 238 -8.06 18.64 -15.13
N ARG A 239 -6.84 19.13 -14.90
CA ARG A 239 -6.48 19.92 -13.72
C ARG A 239 -7.32 21.19 -13.59
N LYS A 240 -7.55 21.92 -14.70
CA LYS A 240 -8.44 23.11 -14.69
C LYS A 240 -9.86 22.74 -14.29
N LEU A 241 -10.40 21.65 -14.85
CA LEU A 241 -11.74 21.18 -14.52
C LEU A 241 -11.86 20.74 -13.06
N LEU A 242 -10.78 20.20 -12.48
CA LEU A 242 -10.76 19.81 -11.07
C LEU A 242 -11.05 20.99 -10.13
N GLN A 243 -10.72 22.24 -10.52
CA GLN A 243 -11.05 23.44 -9.74
C GLN A 243 -12.56 23.59 -9.48
N ALA A 244 -13.41 23.07 -10.38
CA ALA A 244 -14.86 23.15 -10.23
C ALA A 244 -15.41 22.28 -9.08
N VAL A 245 -14.60 21.37 -8.55
CA VAL A 245 -14.97 20.47 -7.45
C VAL A 245 -14.09 20.64 -6.20
N GLU A 246 -13.19 21.62 -6.20
CA GLU A 246 -12.34 21.93 -5.04
C GLU A 246 -13.19 22.33 -3.82
N TYR A 247 -12.78 21.88 -2.63
CA TYR A 247 -13.44 22.16 -1.34
C TYR A 247 -14.94 21.83 -1.29
N SER A 248 -15.39 20.84 -2.08
CA SER A 248 -16.79 20.41 -2.14
C SER A 248 -16.93 18.90 -1.96
N THR A 249 -18.17 18.42 -1.82
CA THR A 249 -18.51 16.99 -1.87
C THR A 249 -18.75 16.49 -3.30
N HIS A 250 -18.37 17.28 -4.30
CA HIS A 250 -18.54 16.93 -5.71
C HIS A 250 -17.30 16.24 -6.26
N HIS A 251 -17.51 15.45 -7.30
CA HIS A 251 -16.49 14.61 -7.93
C HIS A 251 -16.45 14.96 -9.41
N LEU A 252 -15.26 15.19 -9.94
CA LEU A 252 -15.04 15.13 -11.37
C LEU A 252 -15.09 13.66 -11.78
N VAL A 253 -15.93 13.29 -12.75
CA VAL A 253 -16.17 11.88 -13.10
C VAL A 253 -15.56 11.54 -14.46
N SER A 254 -14.92 10.38 -14.55
CA SER A 254 -14.28 9.84 -15.75
C SER A 254 -14.69 8.38 -15.99
N ASP A 255 -14.71 7.96 -17.25
CA ASP A 255 -14.85 6.54 -17.64
C ASP A 255 -13.48 5.83 -17.82
N GLY A 256 -12.38 6.49 -17.41
CA GLY A 256 -11.01 6.01 -17.61
C GLY A 256 -10.39 6.45 -18.94
N THR A 257 -11.16 7.06 -19.84
CA THR A 257 -10.66 7.62 -21.11
C THR A 257 -10.96 9.12 -21.23
N THR A 258 -12.14 9.54 -20.80
CA THR A 258 -12.63 10.92 -20.92
C THR A 258 -13.30 11.40 -19.64
N ILE A 259 -13.27 12.71 -19.42
CA ILE A 259 -14.04 13.37 -18.38
C ILE A 259 -15.49 13.49 -18.85
N LEU A 260 -16.41 13.02 -18.01
CA LEU A 260 -17.85 12.96 -18.31
C LEU A 260 -18.63 14.15 -17.77
N GLY A 261 -18.20 14.69 -16.63
CA GLY A 261 -18.91 15.76 -15.94
C GLY A 261 -18.65 15.77 -14.44
N ILE A 262 -19.57 16.39 -13.70
CA ILE A 262 -19.51 16.54 -12.25
C ILE A 262 -20.66 15.75 -11.63
N ALA A 263 -20.38 14.94 -10.62
CA ALA A 263 -21.37 14.22 -9.83
C ALA A 263 -21.24 14.57 -8.34
N THR A 264 -22.23 14.17 -7.55
CA THR A 264 -22.22 14.32 -6.08
C THR A 264 -22.29 12.96 -5.43
N ASP A 265 -21.71 12.86 -4.24
CA ASP A 265 -21.92 11.72 -3.35
C ASP A 265 -23.43 11.43 -3.10
N PRO A 266 -23.81 10.17 -2.83
CA PRO A 266 -22.95 8.99 -2.78
C PRO A 266 -22.79 8.30 -4.14
N ILE A 267 -21.56 7.87 -4.46
CA ILE A 267 -21.28 6.93 -5.56
C ILE A 267 -21.22 5.52 -4.96
N ARG A 268 -22.20 4.67 -5.29
CA ARG A 268 -22.36 3.35 -4.64
C ARG A 268 -21.72 2.19 -5.39
N GLN A 269 -21.51 2.35 -6.68
CA GLN A 269 -20.92 1.34 -7.54
C GLN A 269 -19.40 1.33 -7.35
N PHE A 270 -18.75 0.24 -7.75
CA PHE A 270 -17.29 0.15 -7.73
C PHE A 270 -16.68 1.36 -8.44
N HIS A 271 -15.78 2.04 -7.75
CA HIS A 271 -15.13 3.22 -8.28
C HIS A 271 -13.72 3.36 -7.74
N ILE A 272 -12.86 3.97 -8.56
CA ILE A 272 -11.52 4.36 -8.13
C ILE A 272 -11.54 5.87 -7.97
N THR A 273 -11.10 6.40 -6.84
CA THR A 273 -11.01 7.85 -6.60
C THR A 273 -9.58 8.26 -6.37
N ALA A 274 -9.12 9.23 -7.14
CA ALA A 274 -7.94 10.03 -6.82
C ALA A 274 -8.38 11.27 -6.06
N ASP A 275 -8.02 11.32 -4.78
CA ASP A 275 -8.28 12.41 -3.85
C ASP A 275 -7.04 13.30 -3.77
N PHE A 276 -7.04 14.42 -4.50
CA PHE A 276 -5.92 15.35 -4.55
C PHE A 276 -6.01 16.33 -3.37
N GLN A 277 -4.93 16.44 -2.59
CA GLN A 277 -4.84 17.26 -1.37
C GLN A 277 -3.69 18.27 -1.45
N GLY A 278 -3.42 18.77 -2.65
CA GLY A 278 -2.33 19.70 -2.92
C GLY A 278 -0.99 18.97 -3.06
N ARG A 279 -0.23 18.84 -1.96
CA ARG A 279 1.15 18.33 -2.00
C ARG A 279 1.20 16.83 -2.32
N PHE A 280 0.24 16.08 -1.80
CA PHE A 280 0.07 14.67 -2.04
C PHE A 280 -1.41 14.41 -2.32
N GLY A 281 -1.75 13.17 -2.64
CA GLY A 281 -3.12 12.70 -2.70
C GLY A 281 -3.20 11.22 -2.37
N PHE A 282 -4.42 10.70 -2.34
CA PHE A 282 -4.71 9.30 -2.05
C PHE A 282 -5.48 8.66 -3.17
N LEU A 283 -5.06 7.46 -3.55
CA LEU A 283 -5.81 6.60 -4.44
C LEU A 283 -6.67 5.65 -3.60
N LYS A 284 -7.97 5.61 -3.90
CA LYS A 284 -8.96 4.82 -3.16
C LYS A 284 -9.69 3.88 -4.10
N ASP A 285 -10.01 2.70 -3.59
CA ASP A 285 -11.06 1.82 -4.14
C ASP A 285 -12.29 1.99 -3.26
N ASN A 286 -13.33 2.57 -3.83
CA ASN A 286 -14.46 3.10 -3.08
C ASN A 286 -13.95 4.05 -1.97
N ASP A 287 -14.20 3.72 -0.72
CA ASP A 287 -13.74 4.48 0.45
C ASP A 287 -12.42 3.95 1.06
N GLU A 288 -11.89 2.81 0.59
CA GLU A 288 -10.67 2.21 1.11
C GLU A 288 -9.43 2.82 0.46
N VAL A 289 -8.50 3.35 1.26
CA VAL A 289 -7.24 3.94 0.76
C VAL A 289 -6.27 2.83 0.37
N LEU A 290 -5.84 2.82 -0.89
CA LEU A 290 -4.89 1.84 -1.41
C LEU A 290 -3.45 2.29 -1.20
N CYS A 291 -3.15 3.51 -1.65
CA CYS A 291 -1.83 4.11 -1.62
C CYS A 291 -1.94 5.64 -1.68
N SER A 292 -0.87 6.34 -1.33
CA SER A 292 -0.72 7.76 -1.62
C SER A 292 0.00 7.97 -2.94
N PHE A 293 -0.08 9.19 -3.47
CA PHE A 293 0.72 9.64 -4.60
C PHE A 293 1.23 11.05 -4.36
N GLN A 294 2.47 11.30 -4.79
CA GLN A 294 3.10 12.61 -4.70
C GLN A 294 4.15 12.75 -5.79
N ASP A 295 4.20 13.94 -6.41
CA ASP A 295 5.23 14.36 -7.37
C ASP A 295 5.56 13.32 -8.46
N GLY A 296 4.58 12.50 -8.86
CA GLY A 296 4.75 11.48 -9.88
C GLY A 296 5.15 10.09 -9.45
N SER A 297 5.04 9.79 -8.18
CA SER A 297 5.29 8.46 -7.65
C SER A 297 4.13 8.04 -6.76
N TYR A 298 3.86 6.74 -6.73
CA TYR A 298 3.01 6.14 -5.73
C TYR A 298 3.82 5.77 -4.50
N SER A 299 3.21 5.87 -3.32
CA SER A 299 3.80 5.45 -2.07
C SER A 299 2.76 4.75 -1.19
N SER A 300 3.20 3.86 -0.30
CA SER A 300 2.31 3.25 0.69
C SER A 300 2.06 4.15 1.90
N ASN A 301 2.66 5.33 2.00
CA ASN A 301 2.64 6.12 3.23
C ASN A 301 1.31 6.89 3.40
N THR A 302 0.69 6.79 4.57
CA THR A 302 -0.48 7.61 4.93
C THR A 302 -0.16 9.09 5.12
N HIS A 303 1.14 9.48 5.11
CA HIS A 303 1.63 10.82 5.43
C HIS A 303 1.17 11.32 6.81
N ARG A 304 0.83 10.39 7.71
CA ARG A 304 0.47 10.69 9.10
C ARG A 304 1.71 10.69 10.00
N ALA A 305 1.74 11.62 10.95
CA ALA A 305 2.72 11.66 12.02
C ALA A 305 2.68 10.36 12.82
N LYS A 306 3.85 9.84 13.17
CA LYS A 306 3.95 8.68 14.07
C LYS A 306 3.86 9.19 15.49
N LEU A 307 2.92 8.65 16.25
CA LEU A 307 2.73 8.98 17.67
C LEU A 307 3.06 7.79 18.56
N PHE A 308 3.89 6.87 18.07
CA PHE A 308 4.30 5.68 18.81
C PHE A 308 5.01 6.04 20.11
N GLU A 309 5.92 7.02 20.08
CA GLU A 309 6.61 7.47 21.29
C GLU A 309 5.64 8.07 22.31
N VAL A 310 4.55 8.71 21.86
CA VAL A 310 3.50 9.22 22.74
C VAL A 310 2.67 8.07 23.30
N GLU A 311 2.32 7.08 22.48
CA GLU A 311 1.59 5.89 22.91
C GLU A 311 2.37 5.13 23.98
N GLU A 312 3.65 4.83 23.74
CA GLU A 312 4.55 4.17 24.69
C GLU A 312 4.70 4.99 25.96
N ALA A 313 4.96 6.31 25.85
CA ALA A 313 5.10 7.15 27.03
C ALA A 313 3.82 7.14 27.88
N LEU A 314 2.63 7.10 27.27
CA LEU A 314 1.37 7.00 27.99
C LEU A 314 1.16 5.64 28.69
N LEU A 315 1.83 4.56 28.26
CA LEU A 315 1.80 3.27 28.94
C LEU A 315 2.55 3.30 30.28
N ASP A 316 3.53 4.19 30.44
CA ASP A 316 4.35 4.31 31.65
C ASP A 316 3.65 5.03 32.82
N PHE A 317 2.49 5.66 32.59
CA PHE A 317 1.75 6.39 33.62
C PHE A 317 0.57 5.57 34.19
N GLU A 318 0.29 5.77 35.49
CA GLU A 318 -0.88 5.19 36.18
C GLU A 318 -2.18 5.90 35.76
N ILE A 319 -2.63 5.65 34.53
CA ILE A 319 -3.89 6.12 33.97
C ILE A 319 -4.71 4.91 33.55
N ASP A 320 -6.02 4.95 33.77
CA ASP A 320 -6.89 3.87 33.31
C ASP A 320 -6.91 3.79 31.77
N THR A 321 -7.23 2.61 31.24
CA THR A 321 -7.15 2.35 29.80
C THR A 321 -8.13 3.21 28.99
N ALA A 322 -9.29 3.57 29.54
CA ALA A 322 -10.27 4.38 28.81
C ALA A 322 -9.75 5.82 28.67
N THR A 323 -9.32 6.44 29.76
CA THR A 323 -8.75 7.80 29.75
C THR A 323 -7.50 7.88 28.87
N ARG A 324 -6.62 6.87 28.93
CA ARG A 324 -5.43 6.79 28.07
C ARG A 324 -5.79 6.76 26.58
N ASN A 325 -6.76 5.93 26.21
CA ASN A 325 -7.21 5.82 24.82
C ASN A 325 -7.85 7.11 24.31
N ASP A 326 -8.67 7.77 25.13
CA ASP A 326 -9.31 9.03 24.75
C ASP A 326 -8.29 10.16 24.62
N LEU A 327 -7.34 10.24 25.55
CA LEU A 327 -6.24 11.20 25.49
C LEU A 327 -5.41 11.01 24.22
N PHE A 328 -5.02 9.77 23.90
CA PHE A 328 -4.28 9.46 22.68
C PHE A 328 -5.05 9.86 21.41
N LYS A 329 -6.36 9.55 21.34
CA LYS A 329 -7.21 9.95 20.20
C LYS A 329 -7.29 11.45 20.03
N ILE A 330 -7.39 12.22 21.12
CA ILE A 330 -7.42 13.68 21.08
C ILE A 330 -6.09 14.22 20.55
N ILE A 331 -4.96 13.75 21.09
CA ILE A 331 -3.63 14.17 20.63
C ILE A 331 -3.45 13.85 19.15
N ALA A 332 -3.79 12.62 18.75
CA ALA A 332 -3.71 12.19 17.37
C ALA A 332 -4.55 13.08 16.46
N ALA A 333 -5.81 13.33 16.79
CA ALA A 333 -6.68 14.21 16.01
C ALA A 333 -6.09 15.62 15.86
N LEU A 334 -5.53 16.20 16.93
CA LEU A 334 -4.95 17.54 16.89
C LEU A 334 -3.65 17.61 16.07
N VAL A 335 -2.75 16.64 16.26
CA VAL A 335 -1.49 16.56 15.48
C VAL A 335 -1.80 16.35 14.01
N HIS A 336 -2.71 15.43 13.69
CA HIS A 336 -3.11 15.13 12.33
C HIS A 336 -3.83 16.30 11.65
N TYR A 337 -4.66 17.04 12.39
CA TYR A 337 -5.25 18.27 11.88
C TYR A 337 -4.19 19.34 11.56
N ALA A 338 -3.21 19.52 12.45
CA ALA A 338 -2.12 20.46 12.21
C ALA A 338 -1.27 20.04 11.00
N GLU A 339 -0.97 18.74 10.87
CA GLU A 339 -0.26 18.15 9.74
C GLU A 339 -1.00 18.37 8.41
N ASP A 340 -2.30 18.07 8.36
CA ASP A 340 -3.15 18.24 7.17
C ASP A 340 -3.18 19.71 6.69
N ASN A 341 -3.05 20.66 7.62
CA ASN A 341 -3.08 22.09 7.33
C ASN A 341 -1.68 22.75 7.29
N THR A 342 -0.60 21.97 7.42
CA THR A 342 0.79 22.45 7.47
C THR A 342 1.08 23.45 8.60
N PHE A 343 0.35 23.34 9.71
CA PHE A 343 0.61 24.13 10.91
C PHE A 343 1.71 23.47 11.75
N GLY A 344 2.66 24.27 12.23
CA GLY A 344 3.53 23.83 13.31
C GLY A 344 2.73 23.75 14.60
N CYS A 345 2.77 22.60 15.29
CA CYS A 345 2.14 22.43 16.60
C CYS A 345 3.11 21.79 17.58
N THR A 346 3.01 22.19 18.85
CA THR A 346 3.69 21.54 19.98
C THR A 346 2.65 21.28 21.05
N PHE A 347 2.53 20.03 21.48
CA PHE A 347 1.67 19.64 22.60
C PHE A 347 2.52 19.28 23.80
N VAL A 348 2.14 19.81 24.97
CA VAL A 348 2.73 19.44 26.26
C VAL A 348 1.65 18.73 27.05
N LEU A 349 1.92 17.48 27.41
CA LEU A 349 1.04 16.67 28.23
C LEU A 349 1.59 16.66 29.65
N ASP A 350 0.91 17.39 30.53
CA ASP A 350 1.20 17.36 31.95
C ASP A 350 0.26 16.37 32.65
N LEU A 351 0.86 15.27 33.09
CA LEU A 351 0.16 14.17 33.78
C LEU A 351 0.38 14.22 35.30
N ALA A 352 0.96 15.30 35.83
CA ALA A 352 1.14 15.48 37.26
C ALA A 352 -0.19 15.74 37.97
N LYS A 353 -0.28 15.38 39.26
CA LYS A 353 -1.47 15.64 40.11
C LYS A 353 -1.79 17.13 40.23
N THR A 354 -0.76 17.97 40.18
CA THR A 354 -0.85 19.42 40.18
C THR A 354 -0.18 19.92 38.91
N PRO A 355 -0.90 20.65 38.04
CA PRO A 355 -0.31 21.18 36.81
C PRO A 355 0.92 22.03 37.13
N ALA A 356 2.00 21.80 36.38
CA ALA A 356 3.19 22.61 36.40
C ALA A 356 2.87 24.03 35.95
N ASP A 357 3.56 25.01 36.55
CA ASP A 357 3.46 26.38 36.11
C ASP A 357 4.15 26.52 34.74
N THR A 358 3.37 26.83 33.71
CA THR A 358 3.87 27.00 32.34
C THR A 358 3.66 28.43 31.90
N ALA A 359 4.69 29.05 31.33
CA ALA A 359 4.57 30.38 30.73
C ALA A 359 3.58 30.35 29.54
N GLY A 360 2.64 31.29 29.50
CA GLY A 360 1.66 31.38 28.42
C GLY A 360 0.41 32.15 28.79
N GLN A 361 -0.59 32.09 27.91
CA GLN A 361 -1.92 32.63 28.16
C GLN A 361 -2.84 31.54 28.70
N SER A 362 -3.48 31.81 29.84
CA SER A 362 -4.43 30.88 30.46
C SER A 362 -5.84 31.13 29.94
N LEU A 363 -6.52 30.07 29.51
CA LEU A 363 -7.93 30.13 29.12
C LEU A 363 -8.83 29.98 30.35
N THR A 364 -9.80 30.88 30.51
CA THR A 364 -10.83 30.81 31.57
C THR A 364 -12.22 31.01 30.94
N PRO A 365 -13.10 29.99 30.94
CA PRO A 365 -12.87 28.63 31.46
C PRO A 365 -11.88 27.83 30.59
N PRO A 366 -11.26 26.77 31.14
CA PRO A 366 -10.44 25.87 30.34
C PRO A 366 -11.29 25.17 29.26
N LEU A 367 -10.67 24.85 28.12
CA LEU A 367 -11.28 23.99 27.12
C LEU A 367 -11.32 22.55 27.65
N ILE A 368 -12.51 21.96 27.64
CA ILE A 368 -12.73 20.59 28.12
C ILE A 368 -12.81 19.67 26.91
N PHE A 369 -11.82 18.78 26.76
CA PHE A 369 -11.77 17.79 25.68
C PHE A 369 -12.23 16.39 26.10
N MET A 370 -12.26 16.08 27.40
CA MET A 370 -12.77 14.82 27.94
C MET A 370 -13.85 15.13 28.97
N THR A 371 -15.00 14.46 28.86
CA THR A 371 -16.03 14.52 29.90
C THR A 371 -15.62 13.57 31.01
N ARG A 372 -15.49 14.07 32.25
CA ARG A 372 -15.32 13.19 33.42
C ARG A 372 -16.60 12.39 33.59
N THR A 373 -16.58 11.11 33.25
CA THR A 373 -17.55 10.17 33.79
C THR A 373 -17.31 10.11 35.31
N SER A 374 -18.40 10.29 36.06
CA SER A 374 -18.38 10.40 37.52
C SER A 374 -18.30 9.03 38.18
#